data_AF-A0A0J8DY36-F1
#
_entry.id   AF-A0A0J8DY36-F1
#
_cell.length_a   1.000
_cell.length_b   1.000
_cell.length_c   1.000
_cell.angle_alpha   90.00
_cell.angle_beta   90.00
_cell.angle_gamma   90.00
#
_symmetry.space_group_name_H-M   'P 1'
#
loop_
_entity.id
_entity.type
_entity.pdbx_description
1 polymer ?
#
loop_
_entity_poly.entity_id
_entity_poly.type
_entity_poly.pdbx_seq_one_letter_code
_entity_poly.pdbx_strand_id
1 'polypeptide(L)'
;MASTTEQAERYDGCIWKWITPKMLGMVKGNMQLFSVDQQRSQALEAHAASFAQFKVPRNENPSHLISFASKTSNVGQVTSKLHVIELGAQPGKLPLQLCITLSPSFLMLTIITS
;
A
#
# COMPACT_ATOMS: atom_id res chain seq x y z
N MET A 1 30.55 4.74 -1.63
CA MET A 1 29.64 3.85 -2.38
C MET A 1 28.98 2.92 -1.38
N ALA A 2 27.72 3.19 -1.00
CA ALA A 2 26.89 2.23 -0.29
C ALA A 2 25.71 1.93 -1.22
N SER A 3 25.78 0.77 -1.86
CA SER A 3 24.77 0.23 -2.75
C SER A 3 23.55 -0.21 -1.92
N THR A 4 22.64 0.72 -1.62
CA THR A 4 21.27 0.35 -1.23
C THR A 4 20.50 0.07 -2.50
N THR A 5 20.26 -1.22 -2.75
CA THR A 5 19.41 -1.71 -3.83
C THR A 5 18.04 -1.04 -3.74
N GLU A 6 17.82 -0.03 -4.59
CA GLU A 6 16.52 0.55 -4.88
C GLU A 6 15.73 -0.52 -5.64
N GLN A 7 15.14 -1.48 -4.90
CA GLN A 7 14.14 -2.40 -5.48
C GLN A 7 12.86 -1.60 -5.72
N ALA A 8 12.86 -0.81 -6.79
CA ALA A 8 11.67 -0.23 -7.35
C ALA A 8 10.99 -1.30 -8.21
N GLU A 9 10.03 -2.02 -7.63
CA GLU A 9 9.15 -2.88 -8.42
C GLU A 9 8.21 -1.98 -9.23
N ARG A 10 8.34 -2.03 -10.55
CA ARG A 10 7.50 -1.30 -11.50
C ARG A 10 6.37 -2.22 -11.93
N TYR A 11 5.14 -1.77 -11.75
CA TYR A 11 3.96 -2.53 -12.16
C TYR A 11 2.96 -1.61 -12.84
N ASP A 12 2.68 -1.89 -14.12
CA ASP A 12 1.69 -1.19 -14.95
C ASP A 12 1.61 0.33 -14.72
N GLY A 13 2.74 1.02 -14.95
CA GLY A 13 2.82 2.48 -14.80
C GLY A 13 2.91 2.99 -13.36
N CYS A 14 2.88 2.13 -12.33
CA CYS A 14 3.10 2.51 -10.94
C CYS A 14 4.47 2.06 -10.42
N ILE A 15 5.09 2.86 -9.55
CA ILE A 15 6.42 2.62 -8.98
C ILE A 15 6.42 2.89 -7.48
N TRP A 16 7.01 1.97 -6.71
CA TRP A 16 7.31 2.19 -5.30
C TRP A 16 8.70 2.76 -5.08
N LYS A 17 8.80 3.75 -4.19
CA LYS A 17 10.07 4.29 -3.71
C LYS A 17 10.08 4.42 -2.20
N TRP A 18 11.14 3.95 -1.56
CA TRP A 18 11.38 4.22 -0.14
C TRP A 18 11.90 5.63 0.05
N ILE A 19 11.27 6.39 0.96
CA ILE A 19 11.66 7.79 1.23
C ILE A 19 12.33 7.97 2.59
N THR A 20 12.33 6.95 3.46
CA THR A 20 13.04 7.01 4.74
C THR A 20 14.45 6.44 4.63
N PRO A 21 15.49 7.14 5.13
CA PRO A 21 16.80 6.52 5.34
C PRO A 21 16.70 5.37 6.36
N LYS A 22 17.39 4.27 6.11
CA LYS A 22 17.44 3.11 7.03
C LYS A 22 18.20 3.52 8.29
N MET A 23 17.48 3.89 9.34
CA MET A 23 18.06 4.23 10.65
C MET A 23 18.23 2.96 11.49
N LEU A 24 19.39 2.80 12.13
CA LEU A 24 19.70 1.67 13.01
C LEU A 24 18.72 1.66 14.20
N GLY A 25 17.71 0.78 14.15
CA GLY A 25 16.83 0.49 15.28
C GLY A 25 15.36 0.36 14.91
N MET A 26 14.85 1.21 14.00
CA MET A 26 13.45 1.17 13.52
C MET A 26 13.35 1.79 12.12
N VAL A 27 12.87 1.02 11.13
CA VAL A 27 12.54 1.58 9.81
C VAL A 27 11.21 2.33 9.97
N LYS A 28 11.21 3.67 9.88
CA LYS A 28 9.94 4.39 9.67
C LYS A 28 9.46 4.00 8.28
N GLY A 29 8.45 3.16 8.19
CA GLY A 29 7.89 2.69 6.94
C GLY A 29 7.22 3.83 6.18
N ASN A 30 8.01 4.68 5.53
CA ASN A 30 7.51 5.68 4.60
C ASN A 30 7.91 5.25 3.20
N MET A 31 6.90 4.93 2.41
CA MET A 31 7.00 4.64 0.99
C MET A 31 6.34 5.78 0.21
N GLN A 32 6.64 5.84 -1.07
CA GLN A 32 6.03 6.73 -2.03
C GLN A 32 5.56 5.89 -3.23
N LEU A 33 4.28 6.00 -3.54
CA LEU A 33 3.69 5.48 -4.77
C LEU A 33 3.74 6.57 -5.82
N PHE A 34 4.35 6.29 -6.97
CA PHE A 34 4.35 7.17 -8.12
C PHE A 34 3.52 6.57 -9.25
N SER A 35 2.55 7.31 -9.76
CA SER A 35 1.84 7.00 -11.00
C SER A 35 2.51 7.71 -12.16
N VAL A 36 3.02 6.94 -13.11
CA VAL A 36 3.65 7.44 -14.34
C VAL A 36 2.61 8.13 -15.22
N ASP A 37 1.41 7.57 -15.36
CA ASP A 37 0.39 8.16 -16.24
C ASP A 37 -0.13 9.49 -15.72
N GLN A 38 -0.32 9.59 -14.41
CA GLN A 38 -0.78 10.82 -13.76
C GLN A 38 0.37 11.78 -13.41
N GLN A 39 1.63 11.36 -13.59
CA GLN A 39 2.83 12.07 -13.12
C GLN A 39 2.71 12.54 -11.66
N ARG A 40 2.06 11.72 -10.81
CA ARG A 40 1.69 12.09 -9.44
C ARG A 40 2.33 11.14 -8.43
N SER A 41 2.87 11.72 -7.36
CA SER A 41 3.39 10.98 -6.21
C SER A 41 2.42 11.04 -5.03
N GLN A 42 2.30 9.93 -4.31
CA GLN A 42 1.56 9.81 -3.06
C GLN A 42 2.45 9.20 -1.98
N ALA A 43 2.59 9.89 -0.85
CA ALA A 43 3.28 9.33 0.31
C ALA A 43 2.36 8.34 1.04
N LEU A 44 2.92 7.20 1.45
CA LEU A 44 2.21 6.14 2.14
C LEU A 44 3.04 5.66 3.34
N GLU A 45 2.37 5.51 4.49
CA GLU A 45 2.97 4.84 5.64
C GLU A 45 2.86 3.32 5.39
N ALA A 46 3.95 2.70 4.95
CA ALA A 46 4.04 1.29 4.63
C ALA A 46 5.47 0.75 4.86
N HIS A 47 5.55 -0.47 5.40
CA HIS A 47 6.80 -1.22 5.64
C HIS A 47 6.97 -2.38 4.64
N ALA A 48 5.90 -2.77 3.96
CA ALA A 48 5.92 -3.72 2.86
C ALA A 48 4.78 -3.36 1.93
N ALA A 49 4.98 -3.57 0.64
CA ALA A 49 3.95 -3.39 -0.35
C ALA A 49 4.14 -4.39 -1.50
N SER A 50 3.04 -4.69 -2.18
CA SER A 50 3.02 -5.60 -3.33
C SER A 50 1.88 -5.20 -4.27
N PHE A 51 2.15 -5.25 -5.57
CA PHE A 51 1.14 -5.09 -6.61
C PHE A 51 0.53 -6.45 -6.97
N ALA A 52 -0.76 -6.45 -7.31
CA ALA A 52 -1.46 -7.65 -7.77
C ALA A 52 -2.50 -7.30 -8.84
N GLN A 53 -2.80 -8.25 -9.72
CA GLN A 53 -3.97 -8.20 -10.59
C GLN A 53 -5.02 -9.17 -10.05
N PHE A 54 -6.24 -8.68 -9.87
CA PHE A 54 -7.35 -9.51 -9.39
C PHE A 54 -8.59 -9.29 -10.24
N LYS A 55 -9.09 -10.36 -10.86
CA LYS A 55 -10.35 -10.32 -11.61
C LYS A 55 -11.51 -10.67 -10.67
N VAL A 56 -12.28 -9.65 -10.29
CA VAL A 56 -13.51 -9.86 -9.53
C VAL A 56 -14.54 -10.58 -10.41
N PRO A 57 -15.23 -11.62 -9.90
CA PRO A 57 -16.38 -12.19 -10.60
C PRO A 57 -17.38 -11.08 -10.97
N ARG A 58 -17.90 -11.07 -12.20
CA ARG A 58 -18.76 -10.02 -12.78
C ARG A 58 -18.03 -8.75 -13.28
N ASN A 59 -16.72 -8.60 -13.08
CA ASN A 59 -15.94 -7.56 -13.75
C ASN A 59 -15.41 -8.04 -15.09
N GLU A 60 -15.52 -7.21 -16.12
CA GLU A 60 -15.04 -7.53 -17.47
C GLU A 60 -13.49 -7.51 -17.52
N ASN A 61 -12.91 -6.48 -16.91
CA ASN A 61 -11.46 -6.25 -16.83
C ASN A 61 -10.88 -6.68 -15.46
N PRO A 62 -9.63 -7.13 -15.39
CA PRO A 62 -8.94 -7.32 -14.12
C PRO A 62 -8.74 -5.98 -13.40
N SER A 63 -8.88 -5.96 -12.08
CA SER A 63 -8.57 -4.79 -11.25
C SER A 63 -7.09 -4.82 -10.87
N HIS A 64 -6.42 -3.68 -11.04
CA HIS A 64 -5.05 -3.48 -10.58
C HIS A 64 -5.09 -3.10 -9.10
N LEU A 65 -4.56 -3.96 -8.25
CA LEU A 65 -4.55 -3.77 -6.81
C LEU A 65 -3.15 -3.47 -6.32
N ILE A 66 -3.12 -2.74 -5.22
CA ILE A 66 -1.92 -2.53 -4.44
C ILE A 66 -2.23 -2.86 -2.99
N SER A 67 -1.41 -3.73 -2.43
CA SER A 67 -1.47 -4.08 -1.01
C SER A 67 -0.27 -3.46 -0.31
N PHE A 68 -0.50 -2.84 0.85
CA PHE A 68 0.58 -2.31 1.66
C PHE A 68 0.27 -2.48 3.15
N ALA A 69 1.29 -2.90 3.88
CA ALA A 69 1.21 -3.18 5.30
C ALA A 69 2.04 -2.16 6.08
N SER A 70 1.48 -1.66 7.18
CA SER A 70 2.18 -0.76 8.09
C SER A 70 2.12 -1.27 9.51
N LYS A 71 3.16 -0.95 10.28
CA LYS A 71 3.25 -1.23 11.70
C LYS A 71 3.64 0.05 12.40
N THR A 72 2.78 0.55 13.27
CA THR A 72 3.03 1.74 14.07
C THR A 72 3.13 1.32 15.53
N SER A 73 4.19 1.76 16.21
CA SER A 73 4.42 1.48 17.63
C SER A 73 4.43 2.79 18.39
N ASN A 74 3.37 3.07 19.15
CA ASN A 74 3.25 4.25 19.99
C ASN A 74 3.14 3.80 21.45
N VAL A 75 4.12 4.16 22.28
CA VAL A 75 4.13 4.00 23.76
C VAL A 75 3.38 2.74 24.26
N GLY A 76 3.93 1.56 23.95
CA GLY A 76 3.38 0.27 24.41
C GLY A 76 2.18 -0.28 23.61
N GLN A 77 1.60 0.49 22.69
CA GLN A 77 0.58 0.03 21.75
C GLN A 77 1.17 -0.19 20.36
N VAL A 78 1.01 -1.41 19.85
CA VAL A 78 1.40 -1.79 18.48
C VAL A 78 0.14 -1.94 17.65
N THR A 79 0.02 -1.13 16.60
CA THR A 79 -1.06 -1.23 15.63
C THR A 79 -0.47 -1.65 14.29
N SER A 80 -1.01 -2.69 13.68
CA SER A 80 -0.65 -3.13 12.33
C SER A 80 -1.83 -2.92 11.40
N LYS A 81 -1.60 -2.36 10.22
CA LYS A 81 -2.64 -2.18 9.20
C LYS A 81 -2.24 -2.89 7.92
N LEU A 82 -3.22 -3.49 7.24
CA LEU A 82 -3.10 -3.96 5.87
C LEU A 82 -4.14 -3.25 5.02
N HIS A 83 -3.68 -2.48 4.06
CA HIS A 83 -4.52 -1.85 3.05
C HIS A 83 -4.42 -2.62 1.74
N VAL A 84 -5.55 -2.81 1.06
CA VAL A 84 -5.60 -3.27 -0.33
C VAL A 84 -6.50 -2.29 -1.09
N ILE A 85 -5.96 -1.57 -2.06
CA ILE A 85 -6.70 -0.57 -2.82
C ILE A 85 -6.61 -0.84 -4.32
N GLU A 86 -7.66 -0.51 -5.04
CA GLU A 86 -7.69 -0.52 -6.50
C GLU A 86 -7.04 0.75 -7.07
N LEU A 87 -6.10 0.56 -7.99
CA LEU A 87 -5.43 1.59 -8.74
C LEU A 87 -6.21 1.89 -10.02
N GLY A 88 -6.33 3.17 -10.36
CA GLY A 88 -6.95 3.58 -11.63
C GLY A 88 -8.44 3.25 -11.73
N ALA A 89 -9.18 3.27 -10.62
CA ALA A 89 -10.60 2.98 -10.61
C ALA A 89 -11.37 3.83 -11.64
N GLN A 90 -12.26 3.17 -12.39
CA GLN A 90 -13.01 3.81 -13.47
C GLN A 90 -14.06 4.78 -12.90
N PRO A 91 -14.23 5.97 -13.50
CA PRO A 91 -15.28 6.90 -13.10
C PRO A 91 -16.66 6.23 -13.26
N GLY A 92 -17.46 6.22 -12.19
CA GLY A 92 -18.79 5.59 -12.17
C GLY A 92 -18.83 4.20 -11.52
N LYS A 93 -17.68 3.63 -11.14
CA LYS A 93 -17.61 2.40 -10.33
C LYS A 93 -16.94 2.71 -8.98
N LEU A 94 -17.49 2.16 -7.89
CA LEU A 94 -16.84 2.27 -6.58
C LEU A 94 -15.53 1.47 -6.59
N PRO A 95 -14.39 2.08 -6.19
CA PRO A 95 -13.11 1.38 -6.13
C PRO A 95 -13.14 0.31 -5.04
N LEU A 96 -12.42 -0.79 -5.27
CA LEU A 96 -12.17 -1.77 -4.21
C LEU A 96 -11.16 -1.18 -3.21
N GLN A 97 -11.58 -0.99 -1.95
CA GLN A 97 -10.70 -0.62 -0.85
C GLN A 97 -10.94 -1.48 0.40
N LEU A 98 -9.94 -2.25 0.83
CA LEU A 98 -9.98 -3.04 2.05
C LEU A 98 -8.94 -2.51 3.04
N CYS A 99 -9.34 -2.35 4.30
CA CYS A 99 -8.43 -2.01 5.39
C CYS A 99 -8.64 -2.96 6.58
N ILE A 100 -7.60 -3.68 6.96
CA ILE A 100 -7.58 -4.52 8.16
C ILE A 100 -6.71 -3.83 9.20
N THR A 101 -7.24 -3.56 10.40
CA THR A 101 -6.47 -3.01 11.51
C THR A 101 -6.39 -4.03 12.65
N LEU A 102 -5.15 -4.42 12.98
CA LEU A 102 -4.81 -5.26 14.13
C LEU A 102 -4.35 -4.34 15.25
N SER A 103 -5.07 -4.31 16.37
CA SER A 103 -4.63 -3.67 17.61
C SER A 103 -4.62 -4.70 18.75
N PRO A 104 -3.87 -4.48 19.85
CA PRO A 104 -3.79 -5.43 20.96
C PRO A 104 -5.13 -5.61 21.67
N SER A 105 -6.02 -4.61 21.55
CA SER A 105 -7.32 -4.57 22.23
C SER A 105 -8.48 -5.02 21.34
N PHE A 106 -8.38 -4.83 20.02
CA PHE A 106 -9.46 -5.13 19.07
C PHE A 106 -8.93 -5.49 17.67
N LEU A 107 -9.57 -6.46 17.04
CA LEU A 107 -9.46 -6.73 15.61
C LEU A 107 -10.57 -5.94 14.90
N MET A 108 -10.23 -4.89 14.15
CA MET A 108 -11.18 -4.12 13.37
C MET A 108 -10.98 -4.42 11.88
N LEU A 109 -11.93 -5.14 11.29
CA LEU A 109 -12.04 -5.30 9.85
C LEU A 109 -12.89 -4.16 9.29
N THR A 110 -12.31 -3.30 8.46
CA THR A 110 -13.05 -2.26 7.75
C THR A 110 -13.01 -2.59 6.26
N ILE A 111 -14.08 -3.21 5.80
CA ILE A 111 -14.30 -3.40 4.37
C ILE A 111 -14.88 -2.09 3.83
N ILE A 112 -14.13 -1.41 2.96
CA ILE A 112 -14.59 -0.25 2.20
C ILE A 112 -14.76 -0.73 0.75
N THR A 113 -15.54 -1.80 0.55
CA THR A 113 -15.74 -2.38 -0.79
C THR A 113 -17.21 -2.62 -1.07
N SER A 114 -17.60 -2.22 -2.29
CA SER A 114 -18.89 -2.37 -2.97
C SER A 114 -20.08 -1.59 -2.40
#